data_AF-A0A285V112-F1
#
_entry.id   AF-A0A285V112-F1
#
_cell.length_a   1.000
_cell.length_b   1.000
_cell.length_c   1.000
_cell.angle_alpha   90.00
_cell.angle_beta   90.00
_cell.angle_gamma   90.00
#
_symmetry.space_group_name_H-M   'P 1'
#
loop_
_entity.id
_entity.type
_entity.pdbx_description
1 polymer ?
#
loop_
_entity_poly.entity_id
_entity_poly.type
_entity_poly.pdbx_seq_one_letter_code
_entity_poly.pdbx_strand_id
1 'polypeptide(L)'
;MTPSSRGRSLRASAVAVCSAVLVLAGCDAGAQPDEPARDKAATEKPVAAPVADSAARVDWKAAAYAALDCTPRTEWLADGLPAAAWDDATVRTTAADVTGDGVDEILVQATCPAAASTRADHVVVFAVAGGATEVLGVLGDELFLPEATVSLDGTTVTLSGPTVAGEDPSCCPGHRGTVTYAWDGVRFVVAARSEVPGSSPAAVALADGEHVGLLLSVGADEVVVDVVEWFEGDAARAACRADGVPVDESAWCTQYYVRGAGDGGVPVQVSPDAPLRYLDLETMETVALGDVAELAGTPWVSENPDAGGYTRFRTADGVITAMAGIYTP
;
A
#
# COMPACT_ATOMS: atom_id res chain seq x y z
N MET A 1 4.03 42.22 33.91
CA MET A 1 3.29 41.17 33.18
C MET A 1 3.45 39.88 33.95
N THR A 2 2.39 39.46 34.63
CA THR A 2 2.31 38.28 35.50
C THR A 2 2.03 37.03 34.65
N PRO A 3 2.74 35.90 34.86
CA PRO A 3 2.34 34.64 34.26
C PRO A 3 1.28 33.95 35.15
N SER A 4 0.13 33.67 34.54
CA SER A 4 -0.98 32.92 35.09
C SER A 4 -0.65 31.42 35.03
N SER A 5 -0.61 30.77 36.19
CA SER A 5 -0.46 29.33 36.34
C SER A 5 -1.83 28.64 36.18
N ARG A 6 -1.98 27.83 35.12
CA ARG A 6 -3.15 26.95 34.95
C ARG A 6 -2.88 25.61 35.62
N GLY A 7 -3.60 25.35 36.70
CA GLY A 7 -3.63 24.05 37.37
C GLY A 7 -4.27 22.97 36.48
N ARG A 8 -3.60 21.82 36.37
CA ARG A 8 -4.17 20.59 35.82
C ARG A 8 -4.74 19.74 36.95
N SER A 9 -6.02 19.41 36.82
CA SER A 9 -6.78 18.52 37.69
C SER A 9 -6.33 17.07 37.47
N LEU A 10 -5.85 16.42 38.53
CA LEU A 10 -5.62 14.99 38.61
C LEU A 10 -6.98 14.28 38.73
N ARG A 11 -7.39 13.56 37.69
CA ARG A 11 -8.49 12.59 37.78
C ARG A 11 -7.90 11.23 38.15
N ALA A 12 -8.20 10.79 39.36
CA ALA A 12 -7.96 9.43 39.82
C ALA A 12 -8.98 8.50 39.15
N SER A 13 -8.52 7.55 38.35
CA SER A 13 -9.32 6.44 37.85
C SER A 13 -9.12 5.24 38.77
N ALA A 14 -10.21 4.77 39.38
CA ALA A 14 -10.25 3.59 40.23
C ALA A 14 -10.14 2.32 39.38
N VAL A 15 -9.18 1.46 39.72
CA VAL A 15 -9.03 0.11 39.17
C VAL A 15 -10.00 -0.82 39.90
N ALA A 16 -10.97 -1.38 39.17
CA ALA A 16 -11.82 -2.46 39.66
C ALA A 16 -11.18 -3.80 39.27
N VAL A 17 -10.68 -4.53 40.26
CA VAL A 17 -10.21 -5.91 40.13
C VAL A 17 -11.42 -6.84 40.21
N CYS A 18 -11.77 -7.48 39.09
CA CYS A 18 -12.70 -8.60 39.08
C CYS A 18 -11.92 -9.91 38.88
N SER A 19 -11.72 -10.63 39.97
CA SER A 19 -11.29 -12.03 39.95
C SER A 19 -12.47 -12.91 39.55
N ALA A 20 -12.37 -13.57 38.40
CA ALA A 20 -13.26 -14.68 38.05
C ALA A 20 -12.46 -15.99 38.07
N VAL A 21 -12.68 -16.76 39.13
CA VAL A 21 -12.38 -18.18 39.22
C VAL A 21 -13.36 -18.91 38.30
N LEU A 22 -12.85 -19.75 37.38
CA LEU A 22 -13.68 -20.72 36.68
C LEU A 22 -13.02 -22.09 36.68
N VAL A 23 -13.87 -23.04 37.09
CA VAL A 23 -13.62 -24.40 37.52
C VAL A 23 -13.39 -25.32 36.32
N LEU A 24 -12.45 -26.25 36.48
CA LEU A 24 -12.27 -27.43 35.63
C LEU A 24 -13.37 -28.46 35.88
N ALA A 25 -14.09 -28.85 34.83
CA ALA A 25 -14.80 -30.13 34.65
C ALA A 25 -14.93 -30.29 33.12
N GLY A 26 -14.57 -31.38 32.47
CA GLY A 26 -14.91 -32.77 32.72
C GLY A 26 -15.61 -33.29 31.45
N CYS A 27 -15.10 -34.37 30.87
CA CYS A 27 -15.54 -34.94 29.58
C CYS A 27 -17.02 -35.31 29.57
N ASP A 28 -17.71 -35.08 28.44
CA ASP A 28 -18.70 -36.05 27.95
C ASP A 28 -18.87 -35.95 26.43
N ALA A 29 -18.61 -37.07 25.77
CA ALA A 29 -18.88 -37.30 24.36
C ALA A 29 -20.38 -37.62 24.20
N GLY A 30 -21.19 -36.58 24.01
CA GLY A 30 -22.62 -36.69 23.73
C GLY A 30 -22.90 -36.50 22.24
N ALA A 31 -23.50 -37.49 21.60
CA ALA A 31 -23.94 -37.48 20.21
C ALA A 31 -24.77 -36.22 19.89
N GLN A 32 -24.34 -35.50 18.86
CA GLN A 32 -25.04 -34.33 18.33
C GLN A 32 -26.21 -34.82 17.45
N PRO A 33 -27.46 -34.44 17.72
CA PRO A 33 -28.59 -34.80 16.87
C PRO A 33 -28.46 -34.12 15.50
N ASP A 34 -28.79 -34.86 14.44
CA ASP A 34 -28.79 -34.37 13.06
C ASP A 34 -29.64 -33.10 12.93
N GLU A 35 -28.96 -32.01 12.57
CA GLU A 35 -29.59 -30.73 12.26
C GLU A 35 -30.44 -30.90 10.98
N PRO A 36 -31.72 -30.50 10.97
CA PRO A 36 -32.53 -30.62 9.78
C PRO A 36 -31.94 -29.76 8.67
N ALA A 37 -31.66 -30.38 7.52
CA ALA A 37 -31.17 -29.74 6.32
C ALA A 37 -32.02 -28.49 6.01
N ARG A 38 -31.43 -27.32 6.26
CA ARG A 38 -31.94 -26.06 5.71
C ARG A 38 -31.65 -26.10 4.22
N ASP A 39 -32.66 -26.47 3.45
CA ASP A 39 -32.73 -26.17 2.03
C ASP A 39 -32.55 -24.66 1.87
N LYS A 40 -31.31 -24.24 1.56
CA LYS A 40 -31.04 -22.90 1.04
C LYS A 40 -31.70 -22.84 -0.32
N ALA A 41 -32.95 -22.38 -0.36
CA ALA A 41 -33.55 -21.88 -1.57
C ALA A 41 -32.62 -20.81 -2.13
N ALA A 42 -31.88 -21.17 -3.19
CA ALA A 42 -31.12 -20.22 -3.98
C ALA A 42 -32.14 -19.26 -4.58
N THR A 43 -32.28 -18.09 -3.96
CA THR A 43 -32.95 -16.95 -4.57
C THR A 43 -32.13 -16.61 -5.82
N GLU A 44 -32.62 -16.99 -7.00
CA GLU A 44 -32.08 -16.52 -8.26
C GLU A 44 -32.01 -14.99 -8.22
N LYS A 45 -30.79 -14.46 -8.13
CA LYS A 45 -30.52 -13.02 -8.22
C LYS A 45 -31.12 -12.57 -9.55
N PRO A 46 -32.00 -11.56 -9.58
CA PRO A 46 -32.57 -11.05 -10.83
C PRO A 46 -31.42 -10.72 -11.77
N VAL A 47 -31.40 -11.36 -12.94
CA VAL A 47 -30.44 -11.05 -14.00
C VAL A 47 -30.66 -9.59 -14.38
N ALA A 48 -29.74 -8.72 -13.98
CA ALA A 48 -29.80 -7.31 -14.32
C ALA A 48 -29.81 -7.17 -15.85
N ALA A 49 -30.65 -6.25 -16.34
CA ALA A 49 -30.68 -5.92 -17.76
C ALA A 49 -29.28 -5.50 -18.26
N PRO A 50 -28.92 -5.78 -19.52
CA PRO A 50 -27.57 -5.58 -20.02
C PRO A 50 -27.14 -4.10 -19.92
N VAL A 51 -26.20 -3.81 -19.03
CA VAL A 51 -25.55 -2.50 -18.81
C VAL A 51 -24.81 -2.01 -20.07
N ALA A 52 -24.49 -2.93 -20.98
CA ALA A 52 -23.69 -2.69 -22.18
C ALA A 52 -24.24 -1.60 -23.11
N ASP A 53 -25.57 -1.46 -23.23
CA ASP A 53 -26.16 -0.57 -24.25
C ASP A 53 -26.19 0.92 -23.81
N SER A 54 -26.21 1.18 -22.50
CA SER A 54 -26.08 2.53 -21.94
C SER A 54 -24.62 3.01 -21.91
N ALA A 55 -23.68 2.12 -21.59
CA ALA A 55 -22.26 2.48 -21.51
C ALA A 55 -21.67 2.87 -22.86
N ALA A 56 -22.18 2.30 -23.96
CA ALA A 56 -21.71 2.58 -25.32
C ALA A 56 -22.03 4.02 -25.82
N ARG A 57 -22.90 4.77 -25.13
CA ARG A 57 -23.32 6.12 -25.55
C ARG A 57 -22.63 7.25 -24.80
N VAL A 58 -21.86 6.92 -23.76
CA VAL A 58 -21.14 7.91 -22.95
C VAL A 58 -19.86 8.32 -23.66
N ASP A 59 -19.60 9.62 -23.75
CA ASP A 59 -18.29 10.14 -24.14
C ASP A 59 -17.33 10.01 -22.96
N TRP A 60 -16.71 8.83 -22.83
CA TRP A 60 -15.82 8.50 -21.72
C TRP A 60 -14.59 9.40 -21.64
N LYS A 61 -14.11 9.92 -22.78
CA LYS A 61 -13.00 10.88 -22.79
C LYS A 61 -13.44 12.18 -22.12
N ALA A 62 -14.58 12.74 -22.53
CA ALA A 62 -15.10 13.96 -21.91
C ALA A 62 -15.42 13.76 -20.42
N ALA A 63 -16.04 12.64 -20.05
CA ALA A 63 -16.38 12.33 -18.65
C ALA A 63 -15.12 12.20 -17.78
N ALA A 64 -14.13 11.43 -18.20
CA ALA A 64 -12.88 11.28 -17.47
C ALA A 64 -12.09 12.59 -17.39
N TYR A 65 -12.00 13.35 -18.49
CA TYR A 65 -11.29 14.63 -18.50
C TYR A 65 -11.93 15.66 -17.57
N ALA A 66 -13.25 15.67 -17.44
CA ALA A 66 -13.94 16.50 -16.47
C ALA A 66 -13.65 16.07 -15.02
N ALA A 67 -13.61 14.77 -14.75
CA ALA A 67 -13.30 14.24 -13.42
C ALA A 67 -11.84 14.49 -13.00
N LEU A 68 -10.91 14.51 -13.97
CA LEU A 68 -9.49 14.79 -13.76
C LEU A 68 -9.14 16.30 -13.81
N ASP A 69 -10.12 17.17 -14.02
CA ASP A 69 -9.91 18.61 -14.23
C ASP A 69 -8.89 18.92 -15.35
N CYS A 70 -8.90 18.12 -16.42
CA CYS A 70 -8.03 18.35 -17.58
C CYS A 70 -8.44 19.64 -18.32
N THR A 71 -7.47 20.35 -18.90
CA THR A 71 -7.73 21.55 -19.71
C THR A 71 -8.76 21.25 -20.82
N PRO A 72 -9.89 21.97 -20.83
CA PRO A 72 -10.90 21.80 -21.87
C PRO A 72 -10.31 22.08 -23.26
N ARG A 73 -10.74 21.35 -24.28
CA ARG A 73 -10.25 21.52 -25.66
C ARG A 73 -10.32 22.97 -26.14
N THR A 74 -11.39 23.68 -25.80
CA THR A 74 -11.58 25.09 -26.20
C THR A 74 -10.51 26.00 -25.61
N GLU A 75 -10.10 25.75 -24.37
CA GLU A 75 -9.04 26.50 -23.68
C GLU A 75 -7.66 26.10 -24.22
N TRP A 76 -7.41 24.80 -24.40
CA TRP A 76 -6.20 24.27 -25.02
C TRP A 76 -5.89 24.94 -26.37
N LEU A 77 -6.91 25.08 -27.23
CA LEU A 77 -6.77 25.76 -28.52
C LEU A 77 -6.61 27.28 -28.38
N ALA A 78 -7.24 27.90 -27.39
CA ALA A 78 -7.09 29.33 -27.13
C ALA A 78 -5.65 29.68 -26.70
N ASP A 79 -4.96 28.76 -26.03
CA ASP A 79 -3.55 28.86 -25.68
C ASP A 79 -2.60 28.62 -26.86
N GLY A 80 -3.14 28.36 -28.06
CA GLY A 80 -2.37 28.13 -29.28
C GLY A 80 -1.71 26.75 -29.36
N LEU A 81 -2.14 25.80 -28.52
CA LEU A 81 -1.61 24.45 -28.53
C LEU A 81 -2.20 23.61 -29.69
N PRO A 82 -1.48 22.61 -30.22
CA PRO A 82 -1.94 21.83 -31.36
C PRO A 82 -3.21 21.03 -31.03
N ALA A 83 -4.23 21.14 -31.89
CA ALA A 83 -5.48 20.37 -31.75
C ALA A 83 -5.22 18.85 -31.70
N ALA A 84 -4.31 18.36 -32.54
CA ALA A 84 -3.95 16.95 -32.63
C ALA A 84 -3.47 16.38 -31.28
N ALA A 85 -2.68 17.14 -30.50
CA ALA A 85 -2.21 16.68 -29.20
C ALA A 85 -3.35 16.45 -28.18
N TRP A 86 -4.43 17.23 -28.29
CA TRP A 86 -5.63 17.01 -27.47
C TRP A 86 -6.52 15.92 -28.08
N ASP A 87 -6.70 15.91 -29.39
CA ASP A 87 -7.61 15.02 -30.11
C ASP A 87 -7.12 13.57 -30.14
N ASP A 88 -5.83 13.36 -30.38
CA ASP A 88 -5.17 12.05 -30.49
C ASP A 88 -4.99 11.37 -29.13
N ALA A 89 -5.12 12.12 -28.02
CA ALA A 89 -5.12 11.55 -26.68
C ALA A 89 -6.31 10.60 -26.55
N THR A 90 -6.04 9.32 -26.28
CA THR A 90 -7.07 8.28 -26.17
C THR A 90 -7.30 7.93 -24.71
N VAL A 91 -8.50 7.45 -24.42
CA VAL A 91 -8.80 6.79 -23.15
C VAL A 91 -8.97 5.30 -23.38
N ARG A 92 -8.65 4.48 -22.38
CA ARG A 92 -8.94 3.05 -22.39
C ARG A 92 -10.05 2.77 -21.40
N THR A 93 -11.04 1.98 -21.80
CA THR A 93 -12.18 1.63 -20.95
C THR A 93 -12.17 0.15 -20.63
N THR A 94 -12.44 -0.18 -19.36
CA THR A 94 -12.63 -1.55 -18.88
C THR A 94 -13.91 -1.58 -18.05
N ALA A 95 -14.70 -2.65 -18.17
CA ALA A 95 -15.89 -2.88 -17.34
C ALA A 95 -15.62 -4.02 -16.35
N ALA A 96 -15.87 -3.80 -15.07
CA ALA A 96 -15.74 -4.81 -14.02
C ALA A 96 -16.46 -4.39 -12.73
N ASP A 97 -17.03 -5.37 -12.02
CA ASP A 97 -17.58 -5.23 -10.66
C ASP A 97 -16.44 -5.08 -9.64
N VAL A 98 -15.99 -3.85 -9.46
CA VAL A 98 -14.91 -3.50 -8.51
C VAL A 98 -15.46 -3.05 -7.16
N THR A 99 -16.78 -2.87 -7.03
CA THR A 99 -17.45 -2.59 -5.75
C THR A 99 -18.02 -3.83 -5.06
N GLY A 100 -18.16 -4.94 -5.79
CA GLY A 100 -18.64 -6.23 -5.28
C GLY A 100 -20.17 -6.32 -5.14
N ASP A 101 -20.93 -5.41 -5.76
CA ASP A 101 -22.39 -5.39 -5.69
C ASP A 101 -23.06 -6.25 -6.81
N GLY A 102 -22.25 -6.73 -7.76
CA GLY A 102 -22.66 -7.50 -8.92
C GLY A 102 -23.10 -6.66 -10.11
N VAL A 103 -22.76 -5.37 -10.14
CA VAL A 103 -22.91 -4.46 -11.28
C VAL A 103 -21.52 -3.99 -11.69
N ASP A 104 -21.20 -4.07 -12.98
CA ASP A 104 -19.91 -3.59 -13.47
C ASP A 104 -19.83 -2.06 -13.40
N GLU A 105 -18.75 -1.54 -12.82
CA GLU A 105 -18.30 -0.17 -13.02
C GLU A 105 -17.54 -0.02 -14.35
N ILE A 106 -17.43 1.22 -14.83
CA ILE A 106 -16.58 1.57 -15.96
C ILE A 106 -15.33 2.28 -15.44
N LEU A 107 -14.18 1.64 -15.65
CA LEU A 107 -12.87 2.20 -15.38
C LEU A 107 -12.34 2.85 -16.65
N VAL A 108 -12.05 4.14 -16.58
CA VAL A 108 -11.49 4.92 -17.70
C VAL A 108 -10.06 5.32 -17.37
N GLN A 109 -9.10 4.65 -17.98
CA GLN A 109 -7.70 5.05 -17.93
C GLN A 109 -7.46 6.23 -18.88
N ALA A 110 -6.95 7.33 -18.35
CA ALA A 110 -6.75 8.56 -19.08
C ALA A 110 -5.53 9.34 -18.58
N THR A 111 -4.89 10.06 -19.51
CA THR A 111 -3.81 11.01 -19.24
C THR A 111 -4.29 12.39 -19.69
N CYS A 112 -4.20 13.40 -18.81
CA CYS A 112 -4.49 14.77 -19.25
C CYS A 112 -3.45 15.22 -20.28
N PRO A 113 -3.86 15.87 -21.40
CA PRO A 113 -2.92 16.45 -22.35
C PRO A 113 -2.00 17.47 -21.70
N ALA A 114 -0.73 17.50 -22.11
CA ALA A 114 0.25 18.46 -21.63
C ALA A 114 1.21 18.88 -22.75
N ALA A 115 1.60 20.15 -22.77
CA ALA A 115 2.35 20.74 -23.88
C ALA A 115 3.85 20.38 -23.87
N ALA A 116 4.44 20.22 -22.69
CA ALA A 116 5.89 20.13 -22.53
C ALA A 116 6.36 19.09 -21.49
N SER A 117 5.45 18.41 -20.81
CA SER A 117 5.77 17.46 -19.75
C SER A 117 4.87 16.22 -19.87
N THR A 118 5.42 15.06 -19.54
CA THR A 118 4.60 13.86 -19.31
C THR A 118 3.71 14.08 -18.08
N ARG A 119 2.50 13.54 -18.09
CA ARG A 119 1.58 13.51 -16.95
C ARG A 119 1.44 12.06 -16.50
N ALA A 120 1.03 11.85 -15.25
CA ALA A 120 0.66 10.52 -14.78
C ALA A 120 -0.62 10.07 -15.50
N ASP A 121 -0.71 8.77 -15.71
CA ASP A 121 -1.97 8.11 -16.02
C ASP A 121 -2.82 8.05 -14.76
N HIS A 122 -4.11 8.32 -14.92
CA HIS A 122 -5.11 8.13 -13.88
C HIS A 122 -6.17 7.15 -14.35
N VAL A 123 -6.85 6.51 -13.40
CA VAL A 123 -8.05 5.72 -13.67
C VAL A 123 -9.23 6.35 -12.95
N VAL A 124 -10.24 6.77 -13.71
CA VAL A 124 -11.50 7.26 -13.15
C VAL A 124 -12.50 6.11 -13.13
N VAL A 125 -13.05 5.80 -11.97
CA VAL A 125 -14.03 4.73 -11.79
C VAL A 125 -15.44 5.32 -11.77
N PHE A 126 -16.31 4.85 -12.66
CA PHE A 126 -17.69 5.31 -12.78
C PHE A 126 -18.70 4.21 -12.45
N ALA A 127 -19.66 4.50 -11.59
CA ALA A 127 -20.91 3.75 -11.51
C ALA A 127 -21.83 4.15 -12.67
N VAL A 128 -22.51 3.17 -13.27
CA VAL A 128 -23.45 3.41 -14.38
C VAL A 128 -24.84 2.86 -14.02
N ALA A 129 -25.76 3.75 -13.67
CA ALA A 129 -27.12 3.38 -13.29
C ALA A 129 -28.15 4.19 -14.10
N GLY A 130 -29.04 3.51 -14.82
CA GLY A 130 -30.15 4.15 -15.53
C GLY A 130 -29.72 5.18 -16.59
N GLY A 131 -28.50 5.07 -17.13
CA GLY A 131 -27.94 6.01 -18.09
C GLY A 131 -27.29 7.25 -17.47
N ALA A 132 -27.26 7.37 -16.15
CA ALA A 132 -26.45 8.35 -15.43
C ALA A 132 -25.10 7.73 -15.03
N THR A 133 -24.06 8.56 -15.00
CA THR A 133 -22.72 8.20 -14.54
C THR A 133 -22.38 8.96 -13.26
N GLU A 134 -21.87 8.26 -12.26
CA GLU A 134 -21.37 8.82 -11.01
C GLU A 134 -19.90 8.45 -10.84
N VAL A 135 -19.05 9.41 -10.45
CA VAL A 135 -17.63 9.15 -10.17
C VAL A 135 -17.52 8.54 -8.78
N LEU A 136 -16.99 7.33 -8.69
CA LEU A 136 -16.71 6.64 -7.43
C LEU A 136 -15.30 6.92 -6.90
N GLY A 137 -14.36 7.23 -7.80
CA GLY A 137 -12.98 7.53 -7.43
C GLY A 137 -12.11 7.92 -8.61
N VAL A 138 -11.03 8.66 -8.30
CA VAL A 138 -9.91 8.93 -9.20
C VAL A 138 -8.70 8.26 -8.58
N LEU A 139 -8.07 7.35 -9.34
CA LEU A 139 -6.92 6.55 -8.91
C LEU A 139 -5.67 7.04 -9.65
N GLY A 140 -4.50 6.84 -9.04
CA GLY A 140 -3.19 7.15 -9.64
C GLY A 140 -2.52 8.42 -9.08
N ASP A 141 -3.03 8.99 -8.00
CA ASP A 141 -2.43 10.19 -7.38
C ASP A 141 -1.24 9.86 -6.45
N GLU A 142 -1.12 8.60 -6.05
CA GLU A 142 -0.14 8.14 -5.07
C GLU A 142 1.27 7.95 -5.65
N LEU A 143 1.35 7.70 -6.96
CA LEU A 143 2.59 7.52 -7.71
C LEU A 143 2.49 8.19 -9.07
N PHE A 144 3.57 8.83 -9.50
CA PHE A 144 3.66 9.36 -10.86
C PHE A 144 3.87 8.20 -11.85
N LEU A 145 2.79 7.67 -12.43
CA LEU A 145 2.83 6.54 -13.36
C LEU A 145 2.52 7.01 -14.80
N PRO A 146 3.49 7.52 -15.58
CA PRO A 146 3.25 8.06 -16.92
C PRO A 146 2.78 7.03 -17.96
N GLU A 147 2.94 5.74 -17.65
CA GLU A 147 2.56 4.63 -18.53
C GLU A 147 1.99 3.50 -17.66
N ALA A 148 0.89 3.79 -16.96
CA ALA A 148 0.30 2.82 -16.04
C ALA A 148 -0.28 1.61 -16.79
N THR A 149 -0.08 0.44 -16.23
CA THR A 149 -0.79 -0.79 -16.55
C THR A 149 -1.83 -0.99 -15.47
N VAL A 150 -3.08 -1.19 -15.89
CA VAL A 150 -4.21 -1.45 -15.00
C VAL A 150 -4.47 -2.96 -14.98
N SER A 151 -4.52 -3.57 -13.80
CA SER A 151 -4.96 -4.94 -13.59
C SER A 151 -6.07 -5.00 -12.54
N LEU A 152 -6.94 -6.00 -12.67
CA LEU A 152 -8.11 -6.18 -11.81
C LEU A 152 -8.07 -7.58 -11.20
N ASP A 153 -8.34 -7.68 -9.90
CA ASP A 153 -8.55 -8.95 -9.20
C ASP A 153 -9.68 -8.80 -8.19
N GLY A 154 -10.84 -9.39 -8.51
CA GLY A 154 -12.07 -9.18 -7.75
C GLY A 154 -12.41 -7.69 -7.61
N THR A 155 -12.49 -7.21 -6.36
CA THR A 155 -12.80 -5.81 -6.02
C THR A 155 -11.56 -4.92 -5.88
N THR A 156 -10.41 -5.38 -6.37
CA THR A 156 -9.15 -4.62 -6.31
C THR A 156 -8.74 -4.12 -7.68
N VAL A 157 -8.18 -2.91 -7.70
CA VAL A 157 -7.62 -2.27 -8.90
C VAL A 157 -6.15 -2.01 -8.64
N THR A 158 -5.26 -2.50 -9.51
CA THR A 158 -3.83 -2.26 -9.38
C THR A 158 -3.32 -1.45 -10.57
N LEU A 159 -2.62 -0.36 -10.26
CA LEU A 159 -1.89 0.46 -11.22
C LEU A 159 -0.40 0.16 -11.06
N SER A 160 0.29 -0.21 -12.13
CA SER A 160 1.73 -0.46 -12.09
C SER A 160 2.44 0.13 -13.30
N GLY A 161 3.69 0.55 -13.17
CA GLY A 161 4.40 1.17 -14.29
C GLY A 161 5.75 1.74 -13.89
N PRO A 162 6.49 2.33 -14.84
CA PRO A 162 7.62 3.19 -14.49
C PRO A 162 7.14 4.34 -13.60
N THR A 163 7.95 4.76 -12.62
CA THR A 163 7.66 5.92 -11.77
C THR A 163 8.93 6.72 -11.48
N VAL A 164 8.75 7.92 -10.95
CA VAL A 164 9.82 8.85 -10.60
C VAL A 164 9.82 9.02 -9.09
N ALA A 165 10.90 8.59 -8.44
CA ALA A 165 11.10 8.77 -7.00
C ALA A 165 11.66 10.16 -6.68
N GLY A 166 11.58 10.57 -5.40
CA GLY A 166 12.00 11.91 -4.97
C GLY A 166 13.49 12.20 -5.20
N GLU A 167 14.29 11.15 -5.24
CA GLU A 167 15.74 11.13 -5.42
C GLU A 167 16.17 10.92 -6.87
N ASP A 168 15.24 10.69 -7.81
CA ASP A 168 15.58 10.46 -9.21
C ASP A 168 16.18 11.72 -9.86
N PRO A 169 17.45 11.67 -10.30
CA PRO A 169 18.07 12.82 -10.93
C PRO A 169 17.44 13.06 -12.31
N SER A 170 16.79 14.20 -12.46
CA SER A 170 16.33 14.75 -13.76
C SER A 170 14.99 14.22 -14.29
N CYS A 171 14.04 13.83 -13.42
CA CYS A 171 12.66 13.45 -13.81
C CYS A 171 12.54 12.25 -14.77
N CYS A 172 13.63 11.49 -14.97
CA CYS A 172 13.60 10.24 -15.71
C CYS A 172 13.09 9.15 -14.77
N PRO A 173 12.09 8.33 -15.14
CA PRO A 173 11.63 7.23 -14.30
C PRO A 173 12.78 6.26 -14.01
N GLY A 174 13.37 6.38 -12.83
CA GLY A 174 14.40 5.48 -12.31
C GLY A 174 13.80 4.30 -11.56
N HIS A 175 12.48 4.34 -11.31
CA HIS A 175 11.76 3.42 -10.46
C HIS A 175 10.63 2.68 -11.20
N ARG A 176 10.10 1.64 -10.57
CA ARG A 176 8.84 0.97 -10.88
C ARG A 176 7.91 1.14 -9.69
N GLY A 177 6.73 1.65 -9.98
CA GLY A 177 5.66 1.85 -9.01
C GLY A 177 4.56 0.82 -9.17
N THR A 178 3.91 0.46 -8.08
CA THR A 178 2.66 -0.30 -8.03
C THR A 178 1.77 0.28 -6.93
N VAL A 179 0.51 0.57 -7.22
CA VAL A 179 -0.50 0.98 -6.24
C VAL A 179 -1.72 0.08 -6.41
N THR A 180 -2.15 -0.57 -5.33
CA THR A 180 -3.37 -1.38 -5.31
C THR A 180 -4.42 -0.66 -4.48
N TYR A 181 -5.61 -0.54 -5.03
CA TYR A 181 -6.77 0.06 -4.41
C TYR A 181 -7.82 -1.01 -4.12
N ALA A 182 -8.50 -0.88 -2.99
CA ALA A 182 -9.64 -1.71 -2.63
C ALA A 182 -10.85 -0.82 -2.33
N TRP A 183 -12.05 -1.32 -2.61
CA TRP A 183 -13.29 -0.67 -2.21
C TRP A 183 -13.60 -0.92 -0.73
N ASP A 184 -13.72 0.13 0.08
CA ASP A 184 -14.03 0.03 1.52
C ASP A 184 -15.56 -0.01 1.83
N GLY A 185 -16.39 -0.05 0.78
CA GLY A 185 -17.84 0.09 0.87
C GLY A 185 -18.35 1.50 0.58
N VAL A 186 -17.47 2.51 0.56
CA VAL A 186 -17.80 3.92 0.34
C VAL A 186 -16.91 4.57 -0.72
N ARG A 187 -15.62 4.22 -0.76
CA ARG A 187 -14.63 4.76 -1.69
C ARG A 187 -13.51 3.77 -1.94
N PHE A 188 -12.72 4.03 -2.98
CA PHE A 188 -11.44 3.37 -3.15
C PHE A 188 -10.42 3.91 -2.13
N VAL A 189 -9.74 2.98 -1.46
CA VAL A 189 -8.63 3.27 -0.56
C VAL A 189 -7.39 2.51 -1.01
N VAL A 190 -6.21 3.08 -0.77
CA VAL A 190 -4.94 2.42 -1.07
C VAL A 190 -4.78 1.24 -0.12
N ALA A 191 -4.81 0.04 -0.68
CA ALA A 191 -4.60 -1.21 0.05
C ALA A 191 -3.11 -1.58 0.10
N ALA A 192 -2.36 -1.30 -0.97
CA ALA A 192 -0.92 -1.53 -1.01
C ALA A 192 -0.23 -0.52 -1.93
N ARG A 193 1.03 -0.19 -1.62
CA ARG A 193 1.87 0.68 -2.47
C ARG A 193 3.31 0.17 -2.45
N SER A 194 3.90 0.13 -3.63
CA SER A 194 5.30 -0.19 -3.83
C SER A 194 5.97 0.72 -4.84
N GLU A 195 7.20 1.10 -4.52
CA GLU A 195 8.07 1.90 -5.36
C GLU A 195 9.47 1.32 -5.20
N VAL A 196 10.07 0.89 -6.31
CA VAL A 196 11.37 0.19 -6.31
C VAL A 196 12.24 0.66 -7.46
N PRO A 197 13.57 0.70 -7.32
CA PRO A 197 14.45 1.00 -8.44
C PRO A 197 14.18 0.10 -9.66
N GLY A 198 14.05 0.73 -10.83
CA GLY A 198 13.53 0.17 -12.09
C GLY A 198 14.45 -0.83 -12.78
N SER A 199 15.66 -1.02 -12.24
CA SER A 199 16.57 -2.12 -12.54
C SER A 199 16.67 -3.08 -11.36
N SER A 200 15.54 -3.44 -10.73
CA SER A 200 15.56 -4.52 -9.74
C SER A 200 16.21 -5.74 -10.38
N PRO A 201 17.35 -6.23 -9.85
CA PRO A 201 17.90 -7.49 -10.30
C PRO A 201 16.81 -8.55 -10.20
N ALA A 202 16.81 -9.53 -11.12
CA ALA A 202 15.92 -10.68 -11.02
C ALA A 202 15.91 -11.17 -9.57
N ALA A 203 14.71 -11.31 -8.98
CA ALA A 203 14.54 -11.60 -7.55
C ALA A 203 15.56 -12.65 -7.11
N VAL A 204 16.60 -12.20 -6.40
CA VAL A 204 17.58 -13.11 -5.84
C VAL A 204 16.92 -13.64 -4.59
N ALA A 205 16.53 -14.91 -4.60
CA ALA A 205 15.99 -15.55 -3.42
C ALA A 205 16.96 -15.33 -2.26
N LEU A 206 16.49 -14.69 -1.19
CA LEU A 206 17.29 -14.50 0.00
C LEU A 206 17.65 -15.86 0.58
N ALA A 207 18.91 -16.03 0.98
CA ALA A 207 19.36 -17.24 1.64
C ALA A 207 18.55 -17.49 2.92
N ASP A 208 18.35 -18.76 3.28
CA ASP A 208 17.66 -19.11 4.53
C ASP A 208 18.38 -18.55 5.74
N GLY A 209 17.63 -18.03 6.70
CA GLY A 209 18.18 -17.50 7.94
C GLY A 209 17.51 -16.24 8.43
N GLU A 210 18.15 -15.59 9.37
CA GLU A 210 17.71 -14.31 9.92
C GLU A 210 18.41 -13.16 9.22
N HIS A 211 17.63 -12.14 8.88
CA HIS A 211 18.07 -10.94 8.18
C HIS A 211 17.54 -9.72 8.90
N VAL A 212 18.16 -8.58 8.61
CA VAL A 212 17.65 -7.27 8.98
C VAL A 212 17.59 -6.42 7.72
N GLY A 213 16.55 -5.61 7.58
CA GLY A 213 16.41 -4.72 6.43
C GLY A 213 15.45 -3.57 6.68
N LEU A 214 15.50 -2.60 5.77
CA LEU A 214 14.52 -1.53 5.67
C LEU A 214 13.36 -1.99 4.79
N LEU A 215 12.12 -1.78 5.23
CA LEU A 215 10.95 -2.03 4.39
C LEU A 215 10.71 -0.81 3.50
N LEU A 216 11.08 -0.94 2.22
CA LEU A 216 10.90 0.11 1.24
C LEU A 216 9.46 0.14 0.73
N SER A 217 8.87 -1.04 0.57
CA SER A 217 7.48 -1.17 0.14
C SER A 217 6.81 -2.47 0.54
N VAL A 218 5.48 -2.48 0.41
CA VAL A 218 4.62 -3.59 0.78
C VAL A 218 3.56 -3.80 -0.30
N GLY A 219 3.45 -5.05 -0.77
CA GLY A 219 2.39 -5.58 -1.62
C GLY A 219 1.37 -6.39 -0.82
N ALA A 220 0.56 -7.21 -1.51
CA ALA A 220 -0.42 -8.07 -0.86
C ALA A 220 0.23 -9.23 -0.09
N ASP A 221 1.24 -9.86 -0.67
CA ASP A 221 1.95 -11.03 -0.13
C ASP A 221 3.48 -10.89 -0.31
N GLU A 222 3.97 -9.70 -0.62
CA GLU A 222 5.37 -9.42 -0.90
C GLU A 222 5.79 -8.14 -0.20
N VAL A 223 7.05 -8.06 0.21
CA VAL A 223 7.68 -6.81 0.63
C VAL A 223 8.94 -6.57 -0.18
N VAL A 224 9.33 -5.31 -0.31
CA VAL A 224 10.64 -4.97 -0.85
C VAL A 224 11.50 -4.51 0.31
N VAL A 225 12.57 -5.26 0.55
CA VAL A 225 13.51 -5.03 1.64
C VAL A 225 14.87 -4.61 1.13
N ASP A 226 15.40 -3.53 1.68
CA ASP A 226 16.82 -3.21 1.58
C ASP A 226 17.56 -3.97 2.68
N VAL A 227 18.18 -5.10 2.34
CA VAL A 227 18.82 -5.99 3.33
C VAL A 227 20.14 -5.40 3.75
N VAL A 228 20.34 -5.26 5.07
CA VAL A 228 21.50 -4.61 5.65
C VAL A 228 22.33 -5.57 6.50
N GLU A 229 23.62 -5.27 6.63
CA GLU A 229 24.42 -5.89 7.68
C GLU A 229 24.09 -5.22 9.02
N TRP A 230 23.65 -6.01 9.99
CA TRP A 230 23.25 -5.52 11.31
C TRP A 230 24.24 -5.96 12.40
N PHE A 231 24.65 -5.00 13.22
CA PHE A 231 25.55 -5.22 14.34
C PHE A 231 24.95 -4.66 15.62
N GLU A 232 25.18 -5.36 16.75
CA GLU A 232 24.73 -4.93 18.08
C GLU A 232 25.90 -4.86 19.07
N GLY A 233 25.81 -3.95 20.05
CA GLY A 233 26.75 -3.84 21.17
C GLY A 233 28.22 -3.68 20.76
N ASP A 234 29.10 -4.55 21.27
CA ASP A 234 30.54 -4.46 20.97
C ASP A 234 30.86 -4.72 19.49
N ALA A 235 30.03 -5.52 18.79
CA ALA A 235 30.17 -5.73 17.35
C ALA A 235 29.83 -4.44 16.58
N ALA A 236 28.80 -3.71 17.00
CA ALA A 236 28.45 -2.41 16.42
C ALA A 236 29.60 -1.42 16.55
N ARG A 237 30.20 -1.32 17.74
CA ARG A 237 31.37 -0.46 17.98
C ARG A 237 32.59 -0.85 17.15
N ALA A 238 32.79 -2.15 16.94
CA ALA A 238 33.90 -2.65 16.13
C ALA A 238 33.69 -2.33 14.65
N ALA A 239 32.49 -2.58 14.13
CA ALA A 239 32.12 -2.30 12.75
C ALA A 239 32.18 -0.79 12.43
N CYS A 240 31.57 0.04 13.27
CA CYS A 240 31.60 1.49 13.14
C CYS A 240 33.05 2.05 13.12
N ARG A 241 33.93 1.56 14.01
CA ARG A 241 35.36 1.93 14.00
C ARG A 241 36.09 1.47 12.75
N ALA A 242 35.77 0.28 12.24
CA ALA A 242 36.38 -0.25 11.03
C ALA A 242 36.04 0.61 9.80
N ASP A 243 34.87 1.25 9.80
CA ASP A 243 34.42 2.14 8.72
C ASP A 243 34.89 3.59 8.90
N GLY A 244 35.64 3.88 9.97
CA GLY A 244 36.14 5.22 10.26
C GLY A 244 35.08 6.20 10.74
N VAL A 245 33.89 5.72 11.13
CA VAL A 245 32.83 6.54 11.70
C VAL A 245 33.23 6.92 13.14
N PRO A 246 33.20 8.23 13.51
CA PRO A 246 33.47 8.64 14.88
C PRO A 246 32.46 8.02 15.85
N VAL A 247 32.95 7.31 16.86
CA VAL A 247 32.09 6.78 17.92
C VAL A 247 31.83 7.90 18.92
N ASP A 248 30.62 8.45 18.91
CA ASP A 248 30.12 9.36 19.95
C ASP A 248 29.23 8.60 20.96
N GLU A 249 28.54 9.32 21.84
CA GLU A 249 27.65 8.73 22.85
C GLU A 249 26.25 8.39 22.30
N SER A 250 25.98 8.59 21.01
CA SER A 250 24.70 8.21 20.42
C SER A 250 24.51 6.68 20.45
N ALA A 251 23.26 6.23 20.39
CA ALA A 251 22.95 4.80 20.32
C ALA A 251 23.49 4.17 19.03
N TRP A 252 23.58 4.96 17.97
CA TRP A 252 24.28 4.61 16.75
C TRP A 252 25.78 4.43 17.05
N CYS A 253 26.39 3.37 16.52
CA CYS A 253 27.73 2.88 16.85
C CYS A 253 27.92 2.30 18.25
N THR A 254 27.13 2.65 19.28
CA THR A 254 27.32 2.13 20.64
C THR A 254 26.38 0.99 21.03
N GLN A 255 25.14 1.00 20.51
CA GLN A 255 24.12 -0.01 20.73
C GLN A 255 23.84 -0.80 19.46
N TYR A 256 23.78 -0.13 18.31
CA TYR A 256 23.60 -0.76 17.00
C TYR A 256 24.42 -0.05 15.92
N TYR A 257 24.70 -0.75 14.83
CA TYR A 257 25.33 -0.18 13.64
C TYR A 257 24.87 -0.96 12.41
N VAL A 258 24.77 -0.26 11.28
CA VAL A 258 24.20 -0.79 10.04
C VAL A 258 25.14 -0.49 8.88
N ARG A 259 25.32 -1.44 7.95
CA ARG A 259 26.02 -1.23 6.68
C ARG A 259 25.18 -1.72 5.50
N GLY A 260 25.47 -1.18 4.31
CA GLY A 260 24.84 -1.61 3.07
C GLY A 260 23.41 -1.10 2.88
N ALA A 261 22.97 -0.13 3.67
CA ALA A 261 21.72 0.56 3.39
C ALA A 261 21.88 1.37 2.09
N GLY A 262 20.95 1.22 1.16
CA GLY A 262 20.90 1.88 -0.13
C GLY A 262 21.44 1.07 -1.31
N ASP A 263 21.72 -0.24 -1.14
CA ASP A 263 22.19 -1.11 -2.23
C ASP A 263 21.05 -1.58 -3.16
N GLY A 264 19.81 -1.20 -2.85
CA GLY A 264 18.61 -1.44 -3.65
C GLY A 264 17.69 -2.49 -3.04
N GLY A 265 16.38 -2.31 -3.25
CA GLY A 265 15.37 -3.20 -2.71
C GLY A 265 15.35 -4.59 -3.34
N VAL A 266 15.21 -5.62 -2.51
CA VAL A 266 14.97 -7.01 -2.93
C VAL A 266 13.50 -7.34 -2.66
N PRO A 267 12.71 -7.71 -3.68
CA PRO A 267 11.36 -8.23 -3.47
C PRO A 267 11.43 -9.62 -2.83
N VAL A 268 10.66 -9.82 -1.75
CA VAL A 268 10.62 -11.07 -0.98
C VAL A 268 9.17 -11.39 -0.61
N GLN A 269 8.74 -12.59 -1.00
CA GLN A 269 7.42 -13.11 -0.67
C GLN A 269 7.28 -13.32 0.84
N VAL A 270 6.08 -13.14 1.37
CA VAL A 270 5.72 -13.30 2.77
C VAL A 270 4.74 -14.44 2.90
N SER A 271 5.06 -15.41 3.74
CA SER A 271 4.16 -16.53 4.01
C SER A 271 2.86 -16.02 4.65
N PRO A 272 1.68 -16.50 4.23
CA PRO A 272 0.40 -16.11 4.83
C PRO A 272 0.28 -16.54 6.30
N ASP A 273 1.10 -17.48 6.76
CA ASP A 273 1.15 -17.95 8.14
C ASP A 273 2.28 -17.30 8.96
N ALA A 274 3.03 -16.36 8.37
CA ALA A 274 4.12 -15.69 9.06
C ALA A 274 3.57 -14.87 10.24
N PRO A 275 4.11 -15.00 11.46
CA PRO A 275 3.80 -14.06 12.52
C PRO A 275 4.42 -12.70 12.19
N LEU A 276 3.57 -11.70 11.98
CA LEU A 276 3.94 -10.35 11.60
C LEU A 276 3.71 -9.37 12.75
N ARG A 277 4.71 -8.53 13.02
CA ARG A 277 4.64 -7.49 14.06
C ARG A 277 5.47 -6.29 13.63
N TYR A 278 5.01 -5.08 13.95
CA TYR A 278 5.85 -3.88 13.87
C TYR A 278 5.87 -3.15 15.21
N LEU A 279 6.85 -2.26 15.38
CA LEU A 279 6.92 -1.37 16.52
C LEU A 279 6.33 -0.02 16.11
N ASP A 280 5.21 0.35 16.70
CA ASP A 280 4.64 1.68 16.51
C ASP A 280 5.51 2.71 17.24
N LEU A 281 6.22 3.57 16.50
CA LEU A 281 7.17 4.52 17.07
C LEU A 281 6.51 5.68 17.81
N GLU A 282 5.21 5.92 17.62
CA GLU A 282 4.47 6.97 18.33
C GLU A 282 4.07 6.48 19.73
N THR A 283 3.56 5.25 19.81
CA THR A 283 3.05 4.64 21.04
C THR A 283 4.08 3.78 21.77
N MET A 284 5.15 3.38 21.08
CA MET A 284 6.16 2.42 21.51
C MET A 284 5.59 1.02 21.81
N GLU A 285 4.45 0.68 21.20
CA GLU A 285 3.81 -0.63 21.35
C GLU A 285 4.13 -1.55 20.16
N THR A 286 4.27 -2.85 20.43
CA THR A 286 4.33 -3.85 19.37
C THR A 286 2.93 -4.18 18.89
N VAL A 287 2.66 -3.92 17.62
CA VAL A 287 1.37 -4.19 16.97
C VAL A 287 1.50 -5.49 16.18
N ALA A 288 0.63 -6.46 16.46
CA ALA A 288 0.52 -7.67 15.66
C ALA A 288 -0.36 -7.40 14.45
N LEU A 289 0.04 -7.92 13.29
CA LEU A 289 -0.65 -7.72 12.02
C LEU A 289 -1.33 -9.02 11.61
N GLY A 290 -2.51 -8.91 11.01
CA GLY A 290 -3.19 -10.05 10.40
C GLY A 290 -2.62 -10.44 9.05
N ASP A 291 -2.12 -9.44 8.32
CA ASP A 291 -1.60 -9.56 6.96
C ASP A 291 -0.48 -8.54 6.72
N VAL A 292 0.43 -8.80 5.77
CA VAL A 292 1.55 -7.88 5.51
C VAL A 292 1.08 -6.56 4.91
N ALA A 293 0.01 -6.56 4.11
CA ALA A 293 -0.55 -5.36 3.50
C ALA A 293 -1.03 -4.33 4.53
N GLU A 294 -1.32 -4.74 5.78
CA GLU A 294 -1.66 -3.82 6.87
C GLU A 294 -0.50 -2.86 7.22
N LEU A 295 0.73 -3.14 6.80
CA LEU A 295 1.85 -2.20 6.91
C LEU A 295 1.75 -1.04 5.93
N ALA A 296 0.95 -1.16 4.86
CA ALA A 296 0.79 -0.10 3.88
C ALA A 296 0.25 1.17 4.56
N GLY A 297 0.95 2.29 4.36
CA GLY A 297 0.60 3.57 4.97
C GLY A 297 1.03 3.74 6.43
N THR A 298 1.68 2.73 7.04
CA THR A 298 2.34 2.91 8.33
C THR A 298 3.68 3.63 8.15
N PRO A 299 4.19 4.35 9.17
CA PRO A 299 5.53 4.95 9.13
C PRO A 299 6.63 3.92 8.88
N TRP A 300 6.38 2.65 9.19
CA TRP A 300 7.31 1.53 9.10
C TRP A 300 7.73 1.16 7.67
N VAL A 301 6.96 1.61 6.67
CA VAL A 301 7.30 1.48 5.26
C VAL A 301 7.87 2.82 4.80
N SER A 302 9.20 2.89 4.70
CA SER A 302 9.91 4.13 4.38
C SER A 302 11.25 3.85 3.71
N GLU A 303 11.59 4.68 2.74
CA GLU A 303 12.95 4.77 2.18
C GLU A 303 13.91 5.51 3.11
N ASN A 304 13.38 6.22 4.12
CA ASN A 304 14.19 6.91 5.11
C ASN A 304 14.31 6.05 6.38
N PRO A 305 15.51 5.51 6.71
CA PRO A 305 15.71 4.67 7.90
C PRO A 305 15.39 5.41 9.20
N ASP A 306 15.58 6.73 9.23
CA ASP A 306 15.28 7.56 10.39
C ASP A 306 13.77 7.70 10.63
N ALA A 307 12.94 7.40 9.62
CA ALA A 307 11.49 7.47 9.69
C ALA A 307 10.82 6.08 9.83
N GLY A 308 11.35 5.06 9.15
CA GLY A 308 10.72 3.73 9.07
C GLY A 308 11.25 2.66 10.01
N GLY A 309 12.39 2.88 10.67
CA GLY A 309 13.01 1.87 11.52
C GLY A 309 13.51 0.65 10.73
N TYR A 310 14.05 -0.34 11.45
CA TYR A 310 14.60 -1.56 10.85
C TYR A 310 13.76 -2.78 11.20
N THR A 311 13.64 -3.71 10.27
CA THR A 311 12.86 -4.94 10.45
C THR A 311 13.76 -6.15 10.51
N ARG A 312 13.60 -6.98 11.54
CA ARG A 312 14.19 -8.31 11.60
C ARG A 312 13.21 -9.31 11.00
N PHE A 313 13.69 -10.13 10.08
CA PHE A 313 12.85 -11.15 9.45
C PHE A 313 13.61 -12.46 9.24
N ARG A 314 12.88 -13.56 9.12
CA ARG A 314 13.44 -14.89 8.84
C ARG A 314 12.95 -15.39 7.50
N THR A 315 13.85 -15.90 6.69
CA THR A 315 13.52 -16.54 5.40
C THR A 315 13.73 -18.04 5.44
N ALA A 316 12.87 -18.76 4.71
CA ALA A 316 13.03 -20.16 4.36
C ALA A 316 12.56 -20.35 2.91
N ASP A 317 13.39 -21.00 2.08
CA ASP A 317 13.15 -21.18 0.64
C ASP A 317 12.86 -19.85 -0.09
N GLY A 318 13.51 -18.77 0.34
CA GLY A 318 13.33 -17.42 -0.22
C GLY A 318 12.04 -16.70 0.19
N VAL A 319 11.27 -17.24 1.15
CA VAL A 319 10.02 -16.65 1.65
C VAL A 319 10.18 -16.20 3.10
N ILE A 320 9.67 -15.02 3.46
CA ILE A 320 9.62 -14.55 4.84
C ILE A 320 8.62 -15.39 5.65
N THR A 321 9.11 -16.00 6.72
CA THR A 321 8.35 -16.88 7.62
C THR A 321 8.11 -16.26 8.99
N ALA A 322 8.70 -15.11 9.29
CA ALA A 322 8.44 -14.30 10.49
C ALA A 322 9.03 -12.90 10.29
N MET A 323 8.36 -11.89 10.85
CA MET A 323 8.81 -10.50 10.74
C MET A 323 8.50 -9.72 12.03
N ALA A 324 9.46 -8.92 12.49
CA ALA A 324 9.32 -8.08 13.68
C ALA A 324 10.09 -6.77 13.54
N GLY A 325 9.47 -5.66 13.89
CA GLY A 325 10.16 -4.37 13.98
C GLY A 325 11.24 -4.34 15.07
N ILE A 326 12.34 -3.63 14.81
CA ILE A 326 13.46 -3.41 15.74
C ILE A 326 13.39 -1.96 16.24
N TYR A 327 13.48 -1.80 17.55
CA TYR A 327 13.66 -0.46 18.13
C TYR A 327 15.08 0.03 17.93
N THR A 328 15.23 1.19 17.28
CA THR A 328 16.48 1.96 17.22
C THR A 328 16.33 3.25 18.03
N PRO A 329 16.97 3.35 19.21
CA PRO A 329 16.91 4.54 20.06
C PRO A 329 17.65 5.76 19.51
#